data_AF-H2J0L4-F1
#
_entry.id   AF-H2J0L4-F1
#
_cell.length_a   1.000
_cell.length_b   1.000
_cell.length_c   1.000
_cell.angle_alpha   90.00
_cell.angle_beta   90.00
_cell.angle_gamma   90.00
#
_symmetry.space_group_name_H-M   'P 1'
#
loop_
_entity.id
_entity.type
_entity.pdbx_description
1 polymer ?
#
loop_
_entity_poly.entity_id
_entity_poly.type
_entity_poly.pdbx_seq_one_letter_code
_entity_poly.pdbx_strand_id
1 'polypeptide(L)'
;MHLLLIAAVMSNQLWFDTHHDAQNYVITPMVSLTKACSCQVAVSVSQESTAGTSTSRQSHNVNFSAHQPQPLGQMRFVLQPGGKTQIMITVTDGDKLRLEKQFTLPDDA
;
A
#
# COMPACT_ATOMS: atom_id res chain seq x y z
N MET A 1 -19.22 -0.39 -38.09
CA MET A 1 -18.80 0.18 -36.78
C MET A 1 -17.69 -0.72 -36.25
N HIS A 2 -16.47 -0.22 -36.07
CA HIS A 2 -15.34 -1.01 -35.57
C HIS A 2 -15.37 -0.98 -34.04
N LEU A 3 -15.76 -2.10 -33.42
CA LEU A 3 -15.64 -2.32 -31.98
C LEU A 3 -14.15 -2.41 -31.64
N LEU A 4 -13.59 -1.33 -31.10
CA LEU A 4 -12.29 -1.37 -30.44
C LEU A 4 -12.46 -2.12 -29.12
N LEU A 5 -12.16 -3.42 -29.13
CA LEU A 5 -12.03 -4.22 -27.92
C LEU A 5 -10.73 -3.81 -27.24
N ILE A 6 -10.84 -2.93 -26.24
CA ILE A 6 -9.71 -2.63 -25.34
C ILE A 6 -9.56 -3.85 -24.43
N ALA A 7 -8.61 -4.73 -24.76
CA ALA A 7 -8.19 -5.76 -23.84
C ALA A 7 -7.52 -5.08 -22.64
N ALA A 8 -8.19 -5.07 -21.49
CA ALA A 8 -7.56 -4.70 -20.23
C ALA A 8 -6.52 -5.77 -19.91
N VAL A 9 -5.23 -5.46 -20.12
CA VAL A 9 -4.16 -6.28 -19.54
C VAL A 9 -4.28 -6.11 -18.03
N MET A 10 -4.74 -7.15 -17.35
CA MET A 10 -4.63 -7.24 -15.90
C MET A 10 -3.14 -7.19 -15.57
N SER A 11 -2.68 -6.07 -15.02
CA SER A 11 -1.31 -5.88 -14.54
C SER A 11 -1.27 -6.14 -13.03
N ASN A 12 -0.07 -6.40 -12.50
CA ASN A 12 0.11 -6.42 -11.06
C ASN A 12 -0.06 -4.98 -10.52
N GLN A 13 -0.83 -4.81 -9.45
CA GLN A 13 -1.19 -3.50 -8.91
C GLN A 13 -0.99 -3.47 -7.40
N LEU A 14 -0.56 -2.32 -6.90
CA LEU A 14 -0.42 -1.97 -5.49
C LEU A 14 -0.95 -0.55 -5.28
N TRP A 15 -1.93 -0.39 -4.40
CA TRP A 15 -2.57 0.89 -4.12
C TRP A 15 -2.97 0.98 -2.65
N PHE A 16 -3.51 2.14 -2.26
CA PHE A 16 -4.00 2.39 -0.92
C PHE A 16 -5.47 2.78 -1.00
N ASP A 17 -6.33 2.05 -0.29
CA ASP A 17 -7.68 2.52 0.00
C ASP A 17 -7.60 3.36 1.28
N THR A 18 -8.08 4.60 1.20
CA THR A 18 -8.06 5.55 2.31
C THR A 18 -9.47 5.95 2.67
N HIS A 19 -9.75 6.06 3.97
CA HIS A 19 -10.96 6.72 4.45
C HIS A 19 -10.67 7.42 5.78
N HIS A 20 -11.52 8.39 6.08
CA HIS A 20 -11.46 9.14 7.31
C HIS A 20 -12.50 8.59 8.28
N ASP A 21 -12.06 8.24 9.48
CA ASP A 21 -12.93 7.85 10.59
C ASP A 21 -12.71 8.83 11.75
N ALA A 22 -13.61 9.82 11.85
CA ALA A 22 -13.54 10.93 12.79
C ALA A 22 -12.19 11.68 12.75
N GLN A 23 -11.24 11.32 13.63
CA GLN A 23 -9.91 11.94 13.76
C GLN A 23 -8.78 11.07 13.19
N ASN A 24 -9.12 9.89 12.66
CA ASN A 24 -8.15 8.91 12.16
C ASN A 24 -8.15 8.85 10.64
N TYR A 25 -6.96 8.78 10.06
CA TYR A 25 -6.75 8.30 8.71
C TYR A 25 -6.61 6.79 8.77
N VAL A 26 -7.53 6.09 8.10
CA VAL A 26 -7.50 4.64 7.98
C VAL A 26 -6.99 4.29 6.59
N ILE A 27 -5.86 3.60 6.54
CA ILE A 27 -5.16 3.25 5.30
C ILE A 27 -5.11 1.74 5.19
N THR A 28 -5.66 1.23 4.10
CA THR A 28 -5.65 -0.20 3.76
C THR A 28 -4.83 -0.36 2.47
N PRO A 29 -3.55 -0.74 2.55
CA PRO A 29 -2.79 -1.12 1.37
C PRO A 29 -3.39 -2.37 0.73
N MET A 30 -3.57 -2.33 -0.57
CA MET A 30 -4.23 -3.37 -1.37
C MET A 30 -3.31 -3.83 -2.49
N VAL A 31 -3.32 -5.14 -2.77
CA VAL A 31 -2.57 -5.73 -3.88
C VAL A 31 -3.49 -6.54 -4.79
N SER A 32 -3.21 -6.55 -6.08
CA SER A 32 -3.80 -7.50 -7.03
C SER A 32 -2.70 -8.02 -7.94
N LEU A 33 -2.55 -9.34 -8.03
CA LEU A 33 -1.48 -9.99 -8.78
C LEU A 33 -2.04 -10.80 -9.94
N THR A 34 -1.30 -10.86 -11.04
CA THR A 34 -1.63 -11.67 -12.23
C THR A 34 -1.30 -13.15 -12.06
N LYS A 35 -0.45 -13.47 -11.08
CA LYS A 35 -0.05 -14.84 -10.73
C LYS A 35 -0.02 -14.97 -9.21
N ALA A 36 -0.36 -16.15 -8.73
CA ALA A 36 -0.22 -16.47 -7.32
C ALA A 36 1.27 -16.51 -6.94
N CYS A 37 1.59 -16.10 -5.71
CA CYS A 37 2.96 -16.15 -5.18
C CYS A 37 2.97 -16.41 -3.67
N SER A 38 4.06 -17.00 -3.19
CA SER A 38 4.52 -16.81 -1.82
C SER A 38 5.43 -15.58 -1.83
N CYS A 39 4.89 -14.44 -1.41
CA CYS A 39 5.59 -13.16 -1.46
C CYS A 39 5.96 -12.67 -0.07
N GLN A 40 7.04 -11.90 0.02
CA GLN A 40 7.33 -11.07 1.18
C GLN A 40 6.65 -9.71 1.01
N VAL A 41 5.96 -9.27 2.05
CA VAL A 41 5.44 -7.91 2.19
C VAL A 41 6.29 -7.17 3.21
N ALA A 42 6.82 -6.01 2.85
CA ALA A 42 7.51 -5.11 3.75
C ALA A 42 6.76 -3.77 3.85
N VAL A 43 6.65 -3.27 5.07
CA VAL A 43 5.98 -2.01 5.40
C VAL A 43 6.97 -1.14 6.17
N SER A 44 7.20 0.08 5.72
CA SER A 44 7.94 1.09 6.46
C SER A 44 7.06 2.32 6.66
N VAL A 45 6.98 2.81 7.88
CA VAL A 45 6.23 4.02 8.23
C VAL A 45 7.17 4.99 8.93
N SER A 46 7.30 6.21 8.42
CA SER A 46 8.02 7.31 9.07
C SER A 46 7.02 8.38 9.50
N GLN A 47 7.01 8.76 10.76
CA GLN A 47 6.17 9.85 11.28
C GLN A 47 7.04 10.95 11.85
N GLU A 48 6.90 12.14 11.30
CA GLU A 48 7.61 13.36 11.72
C GLU A 48 6.63 14.31 12.40
N SER A 49 7.07 14.90 13.51
CA SER A 49 6.29 15.84 14.31
C SER A 49 7.20 16.80 15.08
N THR A 50 6.60 17.76 15.80
CA THR A 50 7.33 18.62 16.74
C THR A 50 7.96 17.84 17.90
N ALA A 51 7.44 16.65 18.23
CA ALA A 51 8.01 15.77 19.24
C ALA A 51 9.18 14.91 18.71
N GLY A 52 9.47 14.97 17.41
CA GLY A 52 10.54 14.24 16.75
C GLY A 52 10.05 13.30 15.65
N THR A 53 10.96 12.43 15.20
CA THR A 53 10.73 11.46 14.13
C THR A 53 10.69 10.05 14.68
N SER A 54 9.72 9.25 14.26
CA SER A 54 9.64 7.82 14.53
C SER A 54 9.62 7.04 13.22
N THR A 55 10.23 5.85 13.21
CA THR A 55 10.20 4.95 12.05
C THR A 55 9.89 3.54 12.51
N SER A 56 8.88 2.92 11.91
CA SER A 56 8.52 1.52 12.11
C SER A 56 8.76 0.74 10.82
N ARG A 57 9.29 -0.47 10.95
CA ARG A 57 9.51 -1.41 9.83
C ARG A 57 8.98 -2.78 10.22
N GLN A 58 8.17 -3.36 9.35
CA GLN A 58 7.60 -4.69 9.53
C GLN A 58 7.74 -5.47 8.22
N SER A 59 7.99 -6.77 8.31
CA SER A 59 7.95 -7.65 7.16
C SER A 59 7.36 -9.01 7.51
N HIS A 60 6.66 -9.61 6.56
CA HIS A 60 6.04 -10.92 6.73
C HIS A 60 5.86 -11.60 5.37
N ASN A 61 5.78 -12.93 5.38
CA ASN A 61 5.50 -13.72 4.18
C ASN A 61 4.00 -14.00 4.09
N VAL A 62 3.44 -13.88 2.88
CA VAL A 62 2.01 -14.08 2.58
C VAL A 62 1.87 -14.84 1.27
N ASN A 63 0.90 -15.75 1.23
CA ASN A 63 0.48 -16.40 -0.01
C ASN A 63 -0.65 -15.59 -0.64
N PHE A 64 -0.40 -15.05 -1.83
CA PHE A 64 -1.41 -14.31 -2.61
C PHE A 64 -2.01 -15.20 -3.70
N SER A 65 -3.30 -14.99 -3.96
CA SER A 65 -4.01 -15.57 -5.09
C SER A 65 -3.92 -14.64 -6.30
N ALA A 66 -4.06 -15.20 -7.49
CA ALA A 66 -4.10 -14.41 -8.72
C ALA A 66 -5.49 -13.79 -8.94
N HIS A 67 -5.51 -12.64 -9.63
CA HIS A 67 -6.69 -11.95 -10.17
C HIS A 67 -7.74 -11.55 -9.13
N GLN A 68 -7.32 -11.35 -7.88
CA GLN A 68 -8.19 -10.91 -6.80
C GLN A 68 -7.48 -9.82 -5.99
N PRO A 69 -8.13 -8.66 -5.78
CA PRO A 69 -7.70 -7.68 -4.80
C PRO A 69 -7.65 -8.30 -3.40
N GLN A 70 -6.53 -8.12 -2.70
CA GLN A 70 -6.32 -8.61 -1.34
C GLN A 70 -5.76 -7.48 -0.46
N PRO A 71 -6.30 -7.27 0.75
CA PRO A 71 -5.73 -6.32 1.70
C PRO A 71 -4.41 -6.86 2.28
N LEU A 72 -3.44 -5.97 2.45
CA LEU A 72 -2.14 -6.26 3.07
C LEU A 72 -2.14 -5.98 4.59
N GLY A 73 -3.24 -5.43 5.11
CA GLY A 73 -3.40 -5.02 6.49
C GLY A 73 -4.14 -3.69 6.58
N GLN A 74 -4.26 -3.16 7.79
CA GLN A 74 -4.89 -1.86 8.04
C GLN A 74 -4.05 -1.06 9.02
N MET A 75 -3.79 0.20 8.68
CA MET A 75 -3.08 1.15 9.53
C MET A 75 -4.01 2.29 9.90
N ARG A 76 -3.88 2.80 11.13
CA ARG A 76 -4.63 3.95 11.62
C ARG A 76 -3.65 4.99 12.11
N PHE A 77 -3.81 6.22 11.65
CA PHE A 77 -2.96 7.35 12.03
C PHE A 77 -3.81 8.51 12.53
N VAL A 78 -3.39 9.10 13.64
CA VAL A 78 -3.84 10.43 14.07
C VAL A 78 -2.83 11.43 13.51
N LEU A 79 -3.31 12.42 12.75
CA LEU A 79 -2.43 13.50 12.29
C LEU A 79 -2.11 14.44 13.43
N GLN A 80 -0.81 14.60 13.70
CA GLN A 80 -0.35 15.67 14.57
C GLN A 80 -0.28 16.98 13.76
N PRO A 81 -0.69 18.13 14.32
CA PRO A 81 -0.59 19.42 13.63
C PRO A 81 0.84 19.69 13.14
N GLY A 82 1.00 19.98 11.84
CA GLY A 82 2.31 20.19 11.21
C GLY A 82 3.17 18.92 11.06
N GLY A 83 2.64 17.76 11.44
CA GLY A 83 3.32 16.47 11.29
C GLY A 83 3.06 15.84 9.92
N LYS A 84 3.95 14.94 9.53
CA LYS A 84 3.91 14.19 8.27
C LYS A 84 4.06 12.70 8.54
N THR A 85 3.28 11.87 7.88
CA THR A 85 3.45 10.40 7.93
C THR A 85 3.69 9.87 6.52
N GLN A 86 4.84 9.24 6.29
CA GLN A 86 5.19 8.58 5.03
C GLN A 86 5.11 7.08 5.20
N ILE A 87 4.40 6.41 4.30
CA ILE A 87 4.18 4.96 4.30
C ILE A 87 4.75 4.41 3.00
N MET A 88 5.60 3.39 3.10
CA MET A 88 6.16 2.67 1.97
C MET A 88 5.77 1.20 2.10
N ILE A 89 5.15 0.66 1.05
CA ILE A 89 4.84 -0.76 0.94
C ILE A 89 5.67 -1.36 -0.19
N THR A 90 6.28 -2.51 0.07
CA THR A 90 6.95 -3.33 -0.93
C THR A 90 6.35 -4.74 -0.91
N VAL A 91 6.01 -5.26 -2.09
CA VAL A 91 5.62 -6.67 -2.27
C VAL A 91 6.59 -7.30 -3.26
N THR A 92 7.21 -8.42 -2.89
CA THR A 92 8.16 -9.12 -3.77
C THR A 92 8.11 -10.62 -3.64
N ASP A 93 8.34 -11.34 -4.75
CA ASP A 93 8.51 -12.80 -4.78
C ASP A 93 9.98 -13.23 -4.61
N GLY A 94 10.91 -12.27 -4.52
CA GLY A 94 12.35 -12.53 -4.46
C GLY A 94 13.04 -12.74 -5.81
N ASP A 95 12.31 -12.61 -6.92
CA ASP A 95 12.83 -12.74 -8.29
C ASP A 95 12.32 -11.59 -9.18
N LYS A 96 11.22 -11.79 -9.92
CA LYS A 96 10.76 -10.86 -10.96
C LYS A 96 9.68 -9.91 -10.49
N LEU A 97 8.90 -10.30 -9.49
CA LEU A 97 7.84 -9.47 -8.95
C LEU A 97 8.43 -8.55 -7.89
N ARG A 98 8.37 -7.24 -8.15
CA ARG A 98 8.59 -6.21 -7.14
C ARG A 98 7.64 -5.06 -7.39
N LEU A 99 6.72 -4.85 -6.45
CA LEU A 99 5.81 -3.71 -6.42
C LEU A 99 6.17 -2.81 -5.27
N GLU A 100 6.18 -1.52 -5.51
CA GLU A 100 6.41 -0.50 -4.49
C GLU A 100 5.36 0.60 -4.61
N LYS A 101 4.88 1.07 -3.46
CA LYS A 101 3.97 2.23 -3.42
C LYS A 101 4.24 3.03 -2.16
N GLN A 102 4.29 4.33 -2.33
CA GLN A 102 4.41 5.29 -1.26
C GLN A 102 3.11 6.08 -1.11
N PHE A 103 2.75 6.40 0.11
CA PHE A 103 1.67 7.32 0.44
C PHE A 103 2.08 8.24 1.58
N THR A 104 1.58 9.47 1.58
CA THR A 104 1.94 10.50 2.56
C THR A 104 0.67 11.07 3.17
N LEU A 105 0.69 11.29 4.48
CA LEU A 105 -0.34 12.02 5.21
C LEU A 105 0.24 13.33 5.81
N PRO A 106 -0.53 14.42 5.90
CA PRO A 106 -1.80 14.61 5.19
C PRO A 106 -1.61 14.43 3.67
N ASP A 107 -2.65 13.94 2.99
CA ASP A 107 -2.59 13.80 1.53
C ASP A 107 -2.66 15.22 0.94
N ASP A 108 -1.58 15.69 0.31
CA ASP A 108 -1.47 17.03 -0.26
C ASP A 108 -2.26 17.18 -1.60
N ALA A 109 -3.16 16.24 -1.89
CA ALA A 109 -3.88 16.10 -3.17
C ALA A 109 -5.12 16.99 -3.29
#